data_AF-A0AAJ0FV73-F1
#
_entry.id   AF-A0AAJ0FV73-F1
#
_cell.length_a   1.000
_cell.length_b   1.000
_cell.length_c   1.000
_cell.angle_alpha   90.00
_cell.angle_beta   90.00
_cell.angle_gamma   90.00
#
_symmetry.space_group_name_H-M   'P 1'
#
loop_
_entity.id
_entity.type
_entity.pdbx_description
1 polymer ?
#
loop_
_entity_poly.entity_id
_entity_poly.type
_entity_poly.pdbx_seq_one_letter_code
_entity_poly.pdbx_strand_id
1 'polypeptide(L)'
;MLAVLEIVSIRLATSQESILEYFSKSLLNDSQSSEFILRNVQSSLQELQNMGLVITGSFSNFEPTRLGKAIVASAIDPDDGVFVHDELGKALRAFVMDGEMHILYVLTPVQDYGTAVNWQVFRNEMEKLDDSGLRVLNFLGIKPTFIHRLAQGAALKETTPEEKQVARVYRRFYLAMQLRDLCNEIPIHRVARKYDMPRGSVQTLSQTCQGFAAGMVKFCEQMDWGVIAAALQHYSDRLMAGARTELLALSKVPFIKSRTARVFFDNGYRSVAALANASPEDLVPILMQAQPNKLRIKGQQDELLEAKLLAKANVISSAANRLWSVQMQAEMDVE
;
A
#
# COMPACT_ATOMS: atom_id res chain seq x y z
N MET A 1 -12.96 20.20 -5.76
CA MET A 1 -13.77 18.97 -5.64
C MET A 1 -13.58 18.24 -4.30
N LEU A 2 -12.39 17.68 -3.97
CA LEU A 2 -12.20 16.88 -2.74
C LEU A 2 -12.63 17.61 -1.46
N ALA A 3 -12.21 18.86 -1.26
CA ALA A 3 -12.63 19.66 -0.10
C ALA A 3 -14.15 19.82 0.04
N VAL A 4 -14.88 19.92 -1.09
CA VAL A 4 -16.36 19.99 -1.08
C VAL A 4 -16.95 18.64 -0.64
N LEU A 5 -16.40 17.54 -1.16
CA LEU A 5 -16.84 16.20 -0.78
C LEU A 5 -16.57 15.91 0.71
N GLU A 6 -15.43 16.36 1.23
CA GLU A 6 -15.05 16.21 2.64
C GLU A 6 -16.03 16.92 3.58
N ILE A 7 -16.29 18.22 3.37
CA ILE A 7 -17.19 19.00 4.25
C ILE A 7 -18.64 18.48 4.23
N VAL A 8 -19.09 17.97 3.08
CA VAL A 8 -20.41 17.31 2.95
C VAL A 8 -20.38 15.95 3.66
N SER A 9 -19.29 15.20 3.54
CA SER A 9 -19.15 13.87 4.13
C SER A 9 -19.11 13.88 5.66
N ILE A 10 -18.39 14.85 6.25
CA ILE A 10 -18.33 15.05 7.71
C ILE A 10 -19.53 15.84 8.26
N ARG A 11 -20.48 16.23 7.40
CA ARG A 11 -21.67 17.05 7.74
C ARG A 11 -21.35 18.41 8.35
N LEU A 12 -20.22 19.01 7.95
CA LEU A 12 -19.86 20.36 8.36
C LEU A 12 -20.65 21.42 7.57
N ALA A 13 -20.89 21.16 6.28
CA ALA A 13 -21.68 22.01 5.41
C ALA A 13 -22.51 21.13 4.48
N THR A 14 -23.83 21.30 4.52
CA THR A 14 -24.78 20.43 3.79
C THR A 14 -25.71 21.19 2.86
N SER A 15 -25.79 22.52 2.95
CA SER A 15 -26.53 23.34 1.99
C SER A 15 -25.56 24.14 1.11
N GLN A 16 -26.01 24.55 -0.07
CA GLN A 16 -25.21 25.40 -0.97
C GLN A 16 -24.73 26.68 -0.25
N GLU A 17 -25.59 27.29 0.56
CA GLU A 17 -25.24 28.48 1.36
C GLU A 17 -24.15 28.18 2.40
N SER A 18 -24.28 27.10 3.18
CA SER A 18 -23.28 26.74 4.19
C SER A 18 -21.93 26.37 3.57
N ILE A 19 -21.94 25.77 2.38
CA ILE A 19 -20.71 25.44 1.64
C ILE A 19 -20.03 26.74 1.18
N LEU A 20 -20.78 27.69 0.63
CA LEU A 20 -20.24 28.99 0.24
C LEU A 20 -19.70 29.76 1.45
N GLU A 21 -20.38 29.71 2.60
CA GLU A 21 -19.90 30.32 3.85
C GLU A 21 -18.61 29.65 4.34
N TYR A 22 -18.47 28.34 4.17
CA TYR A 22 -17.23 27.64 4.51
C TYR A 22 -16.06 28.16 3.65
N PHE A 23 -16.25 28.24 2.33
CA PHE A 23 -15.20 28.72 1.42
C PHE A 23 -14.93 30.21 1.51
N SER A 24 -15.89 31.04 1.96
CA SER A 24 -15.64 32.47 2.20
C SER A 24 -14.63 32.73 3.32
N LYS A 25 -14.42 31.75 4.21
CA LYS A 25 -13.40 31.78 5.28
C LYS A 25 -12.06 31.16 4.88
N SER A 26 -11.91 30.74 3.61
CA SER A 26 -10.68 30.13 3.10
C SER A 26 -9.71 31.18 2.54
N LEU A 27 -8.41 30.85 2.50
CA LEU A 27 -7.39 31.71 1.86
C LEU A 27 -7.71 32.02 0.39
N LEU A 28 -8.47 31.16 -0.29
CA LEU A 28 -8.91 31.37 -1.66
C LEU A 28 -9.78 32.63 -1.78
N ASN A 29 -10.58 32.94 -0.76
CA ASN A 29 -11.45 34.11 -0.74
C ASN A 29 -10.69 35.43 -0.66
N ASP A 30 -9.52 35.45 -0.01
CA ASP A 30 -8.68 36.64 0.05
C ASP A 30 -7.98 36.94 -1.29
N SER A 31 -7.85 35.92 -2.15
CA SER A 31 -7.09 36.01 -3.40
C SER A 31 -7.96 36.09 -4.66
N GLN A 32 -9.25 35.77 -4.58
CA GLN A 32 -10.15 35.62 -5.73
C GLN A 32 -11.50 36.30 -5.47
N SER A 33 -12.26 36.58 -6.54
CA SER A 33 -13.59 37.17 -6.40
C SER A 33 -14.62 36.16 -5.86
N SER A 34 -15.64 36.67 -5.17
CA SER A 34 -16.75 35.82 -4.68
C SER A 34 -17.47 35.08 -5.80
N GLU A 35 -17.58 35.68 -7.00
CA GLU A 35 -18.16 35.05 -8.19
C GLU A 35 -17.33 33.84 -8.66
N PHE A 36 -16.00 33.94 -8.59
CA PHE A 36 -15.12 32.83 -8.91
C PHE A 36 -15.35 31.65 -7.97
N ILE A 37 -15.45 31.90 -6.66
CA ILE A 37 -15.70 30.84 -5.66
C ILE A 37 -17.05 30.18 -5.91
N LEU A 38 -18.10 30.98 -6.12
CA LEU A 38 -19.45 30.48 -6.37
C LEU A 38 -19.48 29.56 -7.59
N ARG A 39 -18.87 29.97 -8.71
CA ARG A 39 -18.79 29.17 -9.92
C ARG A 39 -18.05 27.84 -9.69
N ASN A 40 -16.91 27.87 -8.99
CA ASN A 40 -16.11 26.66 -8.74
C ASN A 40 -16.79 25.69 -7.78
N VAL A 41 -17.49 26.20 -6.75
CA VAL A 41 -18.29 25.39 -5.83
C VAL A 41 -19.43 24.72 -6.58
N GLN A 42 -20.16 25.46 -7.43
CA GLN A 42 -21.25 24.90 -8.25
C GLN A 42 -20.75 23.84 -9.23
N SER A 43 -19.64 24.10 -9.96
CA SER A 43 -19.03 23.11 -10.86
C SER A 43 -18.60 21.86 -10.08
N SER A 44 -17.94 22.03 -8.93
CA SER A 44 -17.50 20.91 -8.09
C SER A 44 -18.69 20.08 -7.59
N LEU A 45 -19.78 20.70 -7.16
CA LEU A 45 -20.97 19.98 -6.71
C LEU A 45 -21.63 19.21 -7.86
N GLN A 46 -21.74 19.84 -9.04
CA GLN A 46 -22.29 19.20 -10.22
C GLN A 46 -21.44 17.99 -10.66
N GLU A 47 -20.12 18.14 -10.66
CA GLU A 47 -19.20 17.04 -10.97
C GLU A 47 -19.30 15.91 -9.94
N LEU A 48 -19.34 16.21 -8.64
CA LEU A 48 -19.54 15.22 -7.58
C LEU A 48 -20.87 14.46 -7.71
N GLN A 49 -21.95 15.15 -8.11
CA GLN A 49 -23.24 14.53 -8.39
C GLN A 49 -23.18 13.64 -9.63
N ASN A 50 -22.55 14.11 -10.71
CA ASN A 50 -22.37 13.33 -11.94
C ASN A 50 -21.56 12.05 -11.70
N MET A 51 -20.58 12.10 -10.79
CA MET A 51 -19.78 10.95 -10.35
C MET A 51 -20.51 10.05 -9.33
N GLY A 52 -21.73 10.42 -8.90
CA GLY A 52 -22.50 9.67 -7.92
C GLY A 52 -21.90 9.68 -6.50
N LEU A 53 -21.13 10.71 -6.15
CA LEU A 53 -20.46 10.86 -4.85
C LEU A 53 -21.31 11.65 -3.84
N VAL A 54 -22.17 12.53 -4.34
CA VAL A 54 -23.09 13.34 -3.56
C VAL A 54 -24.48 13.24 -4.18
N ILE A 55 -25.51 13.19 -3.34
CA ILE A 55 -26.92 13.25 -3.74
C ILE A 55 -27.61 14.44 -3.07
N THR A 56 -28.67 14.94 -3.69
CA THR A 56 -29.55 15.93 -3.07
C THR A 56 -30.61 15.20 -2.25
N GLY A 57 -30.53 15.32 -0.94
CA GLY A 57 -31.50 14.79 0.01
C GLY A 57 -32.71 15.72 0.19
N SER A 58 -33.46 15.48 1.27
CA SER A 58 -34.63 16.29 1.61
C SER A 58 -34.26 17.75 1.87
N PHE A 59 -35.10 18.68 1.43
CA PHE A 59 -34.93 20.13 1.61
C PHE A 59 -33.69 20.74 0.93
N SER A 60 -33.28 20.20 -0.22
CA SER A 60 -32.14 20.71 -1.01
C SER A 60 -30.78 20.65 -0.30
N ASN A 61 -30.67 19.79 0.72
CA ASN A 61 -29.39 19.50 1.36
C ASN A 61 -28.63 18.44 0.56
N PHE A 62 -27.31 18.54 0.53
CA PHE A 62 -26.39 17.58 -0.02
C PHE A 62 -26.05 16.51 1.02
N GLU A 63 -26.13 15.26 0.60
CA GLU A 63 -25.72 14.10 1.38
C GLU A 63 -24.67 13.28 0.61
N PRO A 64 -23.60 12.82 1.28
CA PRO A 64 -22.61 11.97 0.65
C PRO A 64 -23.20 10.57 0.38
N THR A 65 -22.90 10.01 -0.79
CA THR A 65 -23.21 8.60 -1.05
C THR A 65 -22.26 7.70 -0.26
N ARG A 66 -22.53 6.39 -0.25
CA ARG A 66 -21.61 5.41 0.34
C ARG A 66 -20.22 5.49 -0.29
N LEU A 67 -20.16 5.62 -1.61
CA LEU A 67 -18.91 5.81 -2.35
C LEU A 67 -18.25 7.14 -1.96
N GLY A 68 -19.00 8.24 -1.89
CA GLY A 68 -18.47 9.53 -1.43
C GLY A 68 -17.81 9.44 -0.03
N LYS A 69 -18.48 8.79 0.92
CA LYS A 69 -17.92 8.53 2.26
C LYS A 69 -16.67 7.65 2.21
N ALA A 70 -16.68 6.60 1.39
CA ALA A 70 -15.53 5.70 1.23
C ALA A 70 -14.30 6.43 0.69
N ILE A 71 -14.48 7.28 -0.32
CA ILE A 71 -13.40 8.10 -0.91
C ILE A 71 -12.78 9.01 0.15
N VAL A 72 -13.60 9.75 0.90
CA VAL A 72 -13.13 10.63 1.98
C VAL A 72 -12.42 9.85 3.09
N ALA A 73 -12.99 8.73 3.54
CA ALA A 73 -12.39 7.88 4.58
C ALA A 73 -11.05 7.26 4.15
N SER A 74 -10.85 7.06 2.84
CA SER A 74 -9.64 6.51 2.26
C SER A 74 -8.58 7.56 1.90
N ALA A 75 -8.90 8.85 2.00
CA ALA A 75 -8.06 9.97 1.58
C ALA A 75 -7.57 9.86 0.11
N ILE A 76 -8.49 9.49 -0.79
CA ILE A 76 -8.23 9.33 -2.23
C ILE A 76 -8.94 10.45 -2.99
N ASP A 77 -8.34 10.90 -4.08
CA ASP A 77 -8.98 11.87 -4.97
C ASP A 77 -10.27 11.30 -5.61
N PRO A 78 -11.31 12.12 -5.86
CA PRO A 78 -12.60 11.64 -6.37
C PRO A 78 -12.49 10.77 -7.64
N ASP A 79 -11.71 11.20 -8.64
CA ASP A 79 -11.54 10.46 -9.90
C ASP A 79 -10.88 9.11 -9.69
N ASP A 80 -9.88 9.09 -8.81
CA ASP A 80 -9.13 7.90 -8.41
C ASP A 80 -10.00 6.94 -7.60
N GLY A 81 -10.88 7.48 -6.76
CA GLY A 81 -11.84 6.72 -5.96
C GLY A 81 -12.90 6.03 -6.81
N VAL A 82 -13.42 6.69 -7.85
CA VAL A 82 -14.34 6.08 -8.82
C VAL A 82 -13.63 4.95 -9.59
N PHE A 83 -12.39 5.18 -10.02
CA PHE A 83 -11.57 4.14 -10.66
C PHE A 83 -11.40 2.91 -9.74
N VAL A 84 -11.05 3.13 -8.47
CA VAL A 84 -10.89 2.05 -7.47
C VAL A 84 -12.20 1.30 -7.26
N HIS A 85 -13.30 2.03 -7.13
CA HIS A 85 -14.63 1.45 -6.97
C HIS A 85 -14.97 0.49 -8.12
N ASP A 86 -14.74 0.90 -9.36
CA ASP A 86 -15.06 0.10 -10.54
C ASP A 86 -14.17 -1.15 -10.63
N GLU A 87 -12.88 -1.02 -10.33
CA GLU A 87 -11.94 -2.15 -10.32
C GLU A 87 -12.28 -3.15 -9.21
N LEU A 88 -12.54 -2.68 -8.00
CA LEU A 88 -12.96 -3.53 -6.88
C LEU A 88 -14.34 -4.15 -7.10
N GLY A 89 -15.25 -3.41 -7.73
CA GLY A 89 -16.58 -3.88 -8.14
C GLY A 89 -16.51 -5.06 -9.11
N LYS A 90 -15.52 -5.06 -10.03
CA LYS A 90 -15.21 -6.23 -10.87
C LYS A 90 -14.56 -7.34 -10.04
N ALA A 91 -13.61 -6.99 -9.18
CA ALA A 91 -12.85 -7.95 -8.37
C ALA A 91 -13.77 -8.76 -7.42
N LEU A 92 -14.83 -8.14 -6.90
CA LEU A 92 -15.86 -8.83 -6.10
C LEU A 92 -16.55 -9.98 -6.83
N ARG A 93 -16.62 -9.95 -8.18
CA ARG A 93 -17.27 -11.01 -8.97
C ARG A 93 -16.33 -12.15 -9.28
N ALA A 94 -15.04 -11.88 -9.40
CA ALA A 94 -14.02 -12.87 -9.74
C ALA A 94 -12.66 -12.47 -9.14
N PHE A 95 -12.50 -12.72 -7.84
CA PHE A 95 -11.24 -12.46 -7.15
C PHE A 95 -10.33 -13.69 -7.21
N VAL A 96 -9.17 -13.56 -7.86
CA VAL A 96 -8.13 -14.60 -7.81
C VAL A 96 -7.49 -14.62 -6.42
N MET A 97 -7.87 -15.59 -5.57
CA MET A 97 -7.44 -15.70 -4.17
C MET A 97 -6.31 -16.71 -3.93
N ASP A 98 -5.98 -17.55 -4.91
CA ASP A 98 -4.98 -18.61 -4.76
C ASP A 98 -3.54 -18.14 -5.00
N GLY A 99 -3.33 -16.83 -5.11
CA GLY A 99 -2.05 -16.17 -5.22
C GLY A 99 -2.11 -14.74 -4.65
N GLU A 100 -0.94 -14.11 -4.50
CA GLU A 100 -0.83 -12.78 -3.89
C GLU A 100 -0.95 -11.62 -4.87
N MET A 101 -0.81 -11.89 -6.18
CA MET A 101 -0.72 -10.84 -7.20
C MET A 101 -1.95 -9.94 -7.28
N HIS A 102 -3.16 -10.50 -7.13
CA HIS A 102 -4.38 -9.70 -7.22
C HIS A 102 -4.50 -8.73 -6.04
N ILE A 103 -4.19 -9.21 -4.82
CA ILE A 103 -4.18 -8.39 -3.61
C ILE A 103 -3.12 -7.29 -3.72
N LEU A 104 -1.89 -7.64 -4.14
CA LEU A 104 -0.82 -6.67 -4.32
C LEU A 104 -1.16 -5.62 -5.39
N TYR A 105 -1.85 -6.01 -6.46
CA TYR A 105 -2.36 -5.05 -7.46
C TYR A 105 -3.39 -4.09 -6.86
N VAL A 106 -4.34 -4.59 -6.06
CA VAL A 106 -5.31 -3.74 -5.35
C VAL A 106 -4.61 -2.76 -4.40
N LEU A 107 -3.59 -3.21 -3.68
CA LEU A 107 -2.79 -2.38 -2.76
C LEU A 107 -1.78 -1.47 -3.48
N THR A 108 -1.67 -1.55 -4.80
CA THR A 108 -0.79 -0.67 -5.57
C THR A 108 -1.47 0.68 -5.79
N PRO A 109 -0.83 1.81 -5.42
CA PRO A 109 -1.38 3.15 -5.58
C PRO A 109 -1.83 3.42 -7.01
N VAL A 110 -2.90 4.21 -7.08
CA VAL A 110 -3.54 4.55 -8.34
C VAL A 110 -2.94 5.80 -8.98
N GLN A 111 -2.28 6.64 -8.19
CA GLN A 111 -1.64 7.87 -8.61
C GLN A 111 -0.53 7.60 -9.63
N ASP A 112 -0.49 8.38 -10.71
CA ASP A 112 0.58 8.27 -11.70
C ASP A 112 1.82 9.02 -11.23
N TYR A 113 2.85 8.29 -10.80
CA TYR A 113 4.15 8.87 -10.43
C TYR A 113 5.05 9.17 -11.63
N GLY A 114 4.55 9.11 -12.87
CA GLY A 114 5.37 9.23 -14.07
C GLY A 114 6.39 8.09 -14.17
N THR A 115 6.03 6.90 -13.66
CA THR A 115 6.97 5.77 -13.61
C THR A 115 7.23 5.25 -15.01
N ALA A 116 8.48 5.39 -15.47
CA ALA A 116 8.94 4.79 -16.71
C ALA A 116 8.90 3.26 -16.59
N VAL A 117 8.10 2.61 -17.44
CA VAL A 117 7.99 1.16 -17.48
C VAL A 117 9.07 0.60 -18.39
N ASN A 118 9.93 -0.26 -17.86
CA ASN A 118 10.83 -1.05 -18.68
C ASN A 118 10.07 -2.29 -19.21
N TRP A 119 9.59 -2.20 -20.45
CA TRP A 119 8.77 -3.26 -21.07
C TRP A 119 9.51 -4.58 -21.26
N GLN A 120 10.84 -4.55 -21.40
CA GLN A 120 11.66 -5.77 -21.47
C GLN A 120 11.66 -6.50 -20.12
N VAL A 121 11.86 -5.75 -19.03
CA VAL A 121 11.74 -6.33 -17.68
C VAL A 121 10.32 -6.82 -17.42
N PHE A 122 9.28 -6.03 -17.77
CA PHE A 122 7.89 -6.44 -17.60
C PHE A 122 7.66 -7.79 -18.28
N ARG A 123 8.00 -7.92 -19.57
CA ARG A 123 7.88 -9.18 -20.29
C ARG A 123 8.58 -10.33 -19.58
N ASN A 124 9.84 -10.15 -19.16
CA ASN A 124 10.62 -11.20 -18.51
C ASN A 124 10.03 -11.64 -17.16
N GLU A 125 9.39 -10.72 -16.43
CA GLU A 125 8.72 -11.03 -15.17
C GLU A 125 7.33 -11.64 -15.38
N MET A 126 6.63 -11.22 -16.43
CA MET A 126 5.36 -11.81 -16.87
C MET A 126 5.54 -13.29 -17.22
N GLU A 127 6.61 -13.63 -17.95
CA GLU A 127 6.93 -15.02 -18.34
C GLU A 127 7.24 -15.93 -17.12
N LYS A 128 7.53 -15.35 -15.95
CA LYS A 128 7.80 -16.09 -14.70
C LYS A 128 6.55 -16.21 -13.80
N LEU A 129 5.42 -15.63 -14.20
CA LEU A 129 4.19 -15.75 -13.43
C LEU A 129 3.69 -17.18 -13.48
N ASP A 130 3.16 -17.62 -12.34
CA ASP A 130 2.43 -18.87 -12.21
C ASP A 130 1.02 -18.76 -12.84
N ASP A 131 0.31 -19.88 -12.90
CA ASP A 131 -1.05 -19.91 -13.45
C ASP A 131 -1.99 -18.92 -12.73
N SER A 132 -1.78 -18.70 -11.42
CA SER A 132 -2.53 -17.70 -10.66
C SER A 132 -2.25 -16.29 -11.16
N GLY A 133 -0.98 -15.89 -11.28
CA GLY A 133 -0.59 -14.59 -11.83
C GLY A 133 -1.08 -14.35 -13.26
N LEU A 134 -1.07 -15.38 -14.12
CA LEU A 134 -1.61 -15.29 -15.47
C LEU A 134 -3.13 -15.07 -15.50
N ARG A 135 -3.87 -15.69 -14.57
CA ARG A 135 -5.31 -15.41 -14.42
C ARG A 135 -5.57 -13.97 -13.98
N VAL A 136 -4.72 -13.41 -13.10
CA VAL A 136 -4.83 -11.99 -12.72
C VAL A 136 -4.61 -11.08 -13.93
N LEU A 137 -3.59 -11.34 -14.76
CA LEU A 137 -3.37 -10.57 -16.00
C LEU A 137 -4.60 -10.57 -16.90
N ASN A 138 -5.17 -11.75 -17.15
CA ASN A 138 -6.36 -11.89 -17.97
C ASN A 138 -7.58 -11.17 -17.37
N PHE A 139 -7.76 -11.30 -16.05
CA PHE A 139 -8.83 -10.61 -15.31
C PHE A 139 -8.73 -9.08 -15.46
N LEU A 140 -7.51 -8.53 -15.37
CA LEU A 140 -7.25 -7.09 -15.56
C LEU A 140 -7.30 -6.63 -17.03
N GLY A 141 -7.53 -7.54 -17.98
CA GLY A 141 -7.52 -7.24 -19.41
C GLY A 141 -6.11 -6.94 -19.98
N ILE A 142 -5.06 -7.30 -19.24
CA ILE A 142 -3.68 -7.15 -19.68
C ILE A 142 -3.33 -8.32 -20.59
N LYS A 143 -3.09 -8.01 -21.88
CA LYS A 143 -2.82 -9.02 -22.90
C LYS A 143 -1.31 -9.29 -22.99
N PRO A 144 -0.84 -10.54 -22.76
CA PRO A 144 0.58 -10.88 -22.90
C PRO A 144 1.16 -10.53 -24.27
N THR A 145 0.37 -10.74 -25.34
CA THR A 145 0.74 -10.39 -26.71
C THR A 145 1.00 -8.91 -26.90
N PHE A 146 0.30 -8.04 -26.17
CA PHE A 146 0.53 -6.60 -26.22
C PHE A 146 1.81 -6.21 -25.48
N ILE A 147 2.10 -6.83 -24.33
CA ILE A 147 3.36 -6.64 -23.60
C ILE A 147 4.56 -7.05 -24.48
N HIS A 148 4.47 -8.17 -25.21
CA HIS A 148 5.52 -8.56 -26.16
C HIS A 148 5.78 -7.51 -27.25
N ARG A 149 4.72 -6.89 -27.79
CA ARG A 149 4.86 -5.81 -28.78
C ARG A 149 5.48 -4.56 -28.18
N LEU A 150 5.09 -4.17 -26.97
CA LEU A 150 5.67 -3.04 -26.24
C LEU A 150 7.16 -3.28 -25.95
N ALA A 151 7.54 -4.49 -25.57
CA ALA A 151 8.94 -4.87 -25.40
C ALA A 151 9.74 -4.75 -26.71
N GLN A 152 9.12 -5.01 -27.87
CA GLN A 152 9.73 -4.84 -29.19
C GLN A 152 9.80 -3.38 -29.68
N GLY A 153 9.38 -2.41 -28.87
CA GLY A 153 9.46 -0.98 -29.18
C GLY A 153 8.14 -0.36 -29.65
N ALA A 154 7.01 -1.05 -29.53
CA ALA A 154 5.71 -0.41 -29.72
C ALA A 154 5.46 0.62 -28.60
N ALA A 155 4.75 1.70 -28.94
CA ALA A 155 4.37 2.73 -27.97
C ALA A 155 3.03 2.39 -27.30
N LEU A 156 2.96 2.63 -25.99
CA LEU A 156 1.69 2.66 -25.26
C LEU A 156 1.02 4.01 -25.54
N LYS A 157 -0.14 3.98 -26.21
CA LYS A 157 -0.89 5.20 -26.51
C LYS A 157 -1.64 5.68 -25.27
N GLU A 158 -1.70 7.00 -25.09
CA GLU A 158 -2.32 7.68 -23.95
C GLU A 158 -3.06 8.95 -24.39
N THR A 159 -3.56 8.96 -25.64
CA THR A 159 -4.17 10.15 -26.24
C THR A 159 -5.62 10.30 -25.80
N THR A 160 -6.35 9.19 -25.71
CA THR A 160 -7.76 9.14 -25.27
C THR A 160 -7.88 8.80 -23.78
N PRO A 161 -8.98 9.17 -23.10
CA PRO A 161 -9.20 8.81 -21.70
C PRO A 161 -9.23 7.29 -21.48
N GLU A 162 -9.77 6.52 -22.43
CA GLU A 162 -9.77 5.05 -22.37
C GLU A 162 -8.35 4.48 -22.49
N GLU A 163 -7.53 5.03 -23.37
CA GLU A 163 -6.12 4.65 -23.50
C GLU A 163 -5.32 4.96 -22.22
N LYS A 164 -5.54 6.12 -21.61
CA LYS A 164 -4.93 6.48 -20.32
C LYS A 164 -5.31 5.50 -19.21
N GLN A 165 -6.58 5.09 -19.18
CA GLN A 165 -7.09 4.10 -18.25
C GLN A 165 -6.43 2.73 -18.44
N VAL A 166 -6.27 2.29 -19.69
CA VAL A 166 -5.52 1.07 -20.01
C VAL A 166 -4.07 1.21 -19.58
N ALA A 167 -3.42 2.35 -19.88
CA ALA A 167 -2.03 2.58 -19.49
C ALA A 167 -1.83 2.54 -17.98
N ARG A 168 -2.77 3.11 -17.22
CA ARG A 168 -2.81 3.06 -15.75
C ARG A 168 -2.81 1.62 -15.23
N VAL A 169 -3.64 0.74 -15.79
CA VAL A 169 -3.71 -0.68 -15.39
C VAL A 169 -2.36 -1.38 -15.62
N TYR A 170 -1.72 -1.16 -16.78
CA TYR A 170 -0.42 -1.77 -17.09
C TYR A 170 0.69 -1.26 -16.16
N ARG A 171 0.75 0.05 -15.91
CA ARG A 171 1.71 0.65 -14.97
C ARG A 171 1.51 0.12 -13.55
N ARG A 172 0.26 0.07 -13.08
CA ARG A 172 -0.06 -0.47 -11.75
C ARG A 172 0.34 -1.94 -11.63
N PHE A 173 0.09 -2.76 -12.64
CA PHE A 173 0.53 -4.16 -12.60
C PHE A 173 2.06 -4.29 -12.57
N TYR A 174 2.78 -3.44 -13.30
CA TYR A 174 4.25 -3.40 -13.24
C TYR A 174 4.77 -3.04 -11.84
N LEU A 175 4.15 -2.05 -11.18
CA LEU A 175 4.46 -1.70 -9.80
C LEU A 175 4.08 -2.82 -8.82
N ALA A 176 2.97 -3.51 -9.03
CA ALA A 176 2.54 -4.65 -8.22
C ALA A 176 3.57 -5.79 -8.24
N MET A 177 4.23 -6.06 -9.38
CA MET A 177 5.33 -7.04 -9.45
C MET A 177 6.54 -6.60 -8.62
N GLN A 178 6.85 -5.30 -8.57
CA GLN A 178 7.91 -4.78 -7.69
C GLN A 178 7.54 -4.97 -6.22
N LEU A 179 6.27 -4.70 -5.86
CA LEU A 179 5.76 -4.94 -4.51
C LEU A 179 5.81 -6.41 -4.11
N ARG A 180 5.47 -7.33 -5.02
CA ARG A 180 5.60 -8.78 -4.81
C ARG A 180 7.02 -9.14 -4.40
N ASP A 181 8.01 -8.62 -5.11
CA ASP A 181 9.41 -8.91 -4.82
C ASP A 181 9.84 -8.33 -3.46
N LEU A 182 9.37 -7.13 -3.10
CA LEU A 182 9.62 -6.52 -1.79
C LEU A 182 8.97 -7.32 -0.65
N CYS A 183 7.71 -7.75 -0.81
CA CYS A 183 6.99 -8.59 0.15
C CYS A 183 7.61 -9.99 0.29
N ASN A 184 8.36 -10.44 -0.71
CA ASN A 184 9.16 -11.67 -0.69
C ASN A 184 10.60 -11.44 -0.21
N GLU A 185 10.81 -10.41 0.61
CA GLU A 185 12.06 -10.14 1.34
C GLU A 185 13.24 -9.78 0.43
N ILE A 186 13.00 -9.45 -0.85
CA ILE A 186 14.06 -9.00 -1.75
C ILE A 186 14.44 -7.55 -1.36
N PRO A 187 15.71 -7.26 -1.03
CA PRO A 187 16.12 -5.92 -0.65
C PRO A 187 15.85 -4.88 -1.74
N ILE A 188 15.44 -3.67 -1.35
CA ILE A 188 15.13 -2.55 -2.26
C ILE A 188 16.19 -2.34 -3.33
N HIS A 189 17.49 -2.43 -3.00
CA HIS A 189 18.57 -2.22 -3.97
C HIS A 189 18.62 -3.31 -5.05
N ARG A 190 18.23 -4.56 -4.73
CA ARG A 190 18.12 -5.64 -5.71
C ARG A 190 16.90 -5.48 -6.60
N VAL A 191 15.77 -5.07 -6.02
CA VAL A 191 14.55 -4.74 -6.78
C VAL A 191 14.83 -3.59 -7.75
N ALA A 192 15.42 -2.49 -7.27
CA ALA A 192 15.82 -1.35 -8.11
C ALA A 192 16.69 -1.78 -9.30
N ARG A 193 17.70 -2.63 -9.07
CA ARG A 193 18.54 -3.17 -10.16
C ARG A 193 17.78 -4.11 -11.09
N LYS A 194 16.88 -4.95 -10.55
CA LYS A 194 16.09 -5.91 -11.33
C LYS A 194 15.12 -5.21 -12.28
N TYR A 195 14.49 -4.13 -11.83
CA TYR A 195 13.51 -3.37 -12.60
C TYR A 195 14.08 -2.17 -13.34
N ASP A 196 15.40 -1.97 -13.29
CA ASP A 196 16.09 -0.83 -13.89
C ASP A 196 15.48 0.52 -13.44
N MET A 197 15.19 0.62 -12.14
CA MET A 197 14.54 1.77 -11.52
C MET A 197 15.47 2.44 -10.51
N PRO A 198 15.38 3.77 -10.32
CA PRO A 198 16.08 4.44 -9.24
C PRO A 198 15.68 3.84 -7.88
N ARG A 199 16.68 3.64 -7.00
CA ARG A 199 16.45 3.11 -5.64
C ARG A 199 15.43 3.96 -4.87
N GLY A 200 15.47 5.28 -5.06
CA GLY A 200 14.52 6.22 -4.46
C GLY A 200 13.08 5.91 -4.87
N SER A 201 12.82 5.68 -6.16
CA SER A 201 11.48 5.35 -6.67
C SER A 201 10.91 4.07 -6.06
N VAL A 202 11.72 3.02 -5.92
CA VAL A 202 11.29 1.76 -5.28
C VAL A 202 11.02 1.96 -3.79
N GLN A 203 11.81 2.79 -3.11
CA GLN A 203 11.58 3.14 -1.71
C GLN A 203 10.31 3.95 -1.52
N THR A 204 10.08 4.96 -2.37
CA THR A 204 8.84 5.76 -2.38
C THR A 204 7.65 4.87 -2.66
N LEU A 205 7.73 3.97 -3.65
CA LEU A 205 6.68 3.00 -3.93
C LEU A 205 6.32 2.23 -2.66
N SER A 206 7.30 1.62 -1.99
CA SER A 206 7.07 0.87 -0.76
C SER A 206 6.38 1.71 0.32
N GLN A 207 6.82 2.95 0.55
CA GLN A 207 6.26 3.83 1.57
C GLN A 207 4.84 4.31 1.23
N THR A 208 4.59 4.64 -0.03
CA THR A 208 3.27 5.10 -0.46
C THR A 208 2.26 3.97 -0.48
N CYS A 209 2.66 2.76 -0.86
CA CYS A 209 1.79 1.59 -0.82
C CYS A 209 1.35 1.26 0.62
N GLN A 210 2.21 1.48 1.61
CA GLN A 210 1.88 1.29 3.02
C GLN A 210 0.72 2.20 3.47
N GLY A 211 0.78 3.49 3.15
CA GLY A 211 -0.32 4.43 3.44
C GLY A 211 -1.57 4.13 2.60
N PHE A 212 -1.39 3.82 1.32
CA PHE A 212 -2.48 3.49 0.41
C PHE A 212 -3.22 2.22 0.82
N ALA A 213 -2.51 1.21 1.34
CA ALA A 213 -3.10 -0.04 1.81
C ALA A 213 -4.10 0.19 2.96
N ALA A 214 -3.75 1.05 3.93
CA ALA A 214 -4.67 1.43 5.00
C ALA A 214 -5.92 2.14 4.44
N GLY A 215 -5.73 3.03 3.46
CA GLY A 215 -6.84 3.68 2.74
C GLY A 215 -7.74 2.68 2.04
N MET A 216 -7.18 1.65 1.40
CA MET A 216 -7.95 0.59 0.71
C MET A 216 -8.76 -0.30 1.65
N VAL A 217 -8.22 -0.62 2.82
CA VAL A 217 -8.99 -1.32 3.86
C VAL A 217 -10.18 -0.46 4.29
N LYS A 218 -9.95 0.82 4.61
CA LYS A 218 -11.03 1.76 5.00
C LYS A 218 -12.06 1.96 3.90
N PHE A 219 -11.62 2.03 2.64
CA PHE A 219 -12.51 2.12 1.50
C PHE A 219 -13.45 0.91 1.44
N CYS A 220 -12.91 -0.31 1.55
CA CYS A 220 -13.70 -1.54 1.54
C CYS A 220 -14.64 -1.64 2.75
N GLU A 221 -14.20 -1.21 3.94
CA GLU A 221 -15.06 -1.14 5.14
C GLU A 221 -16.26 -0.21 4.92
N GLN A 222 -16.05 0.99 4.38
CA GLN A 222 -17.14 1.95 4.11
C GLN A 222 -18.10 1.47 3.02
N MET A 223 -17.62 0.64 2.09
CA MET A 223 -18.44 0.04 1.03
C MET A 223 -19.21 -1.21 1.48
N ASP A 224 -19.02 -1.67 2.72
CA ASP A 224 -19.50 -2.95 3.26
C ASP A 224 -18.89 -4.19 2.57
N TRP A 225 -17.66 -4.09 2.05
CA TRP A 225 -16.92 -5.18 1.41
C TRP A 225 -16.00 -5.90 2.40
N GLY A 226 -16.56 -6.37 3.51
CA GLY A 226 -15.81 -6.88 4.67
C GLY A 226 -14.84 -8.03 4.37
N VAL A 227 -15.19 -8.94 3.46
CA VAL A 227 -14.31 -10.07 3.08
C VAL A 227 -13.04 -9.57 2.38
N ILE A 228 -13.17 -8.62 1.45
CA ILE A 228 -12.01 -8.01 0.79
C ILE A 228 -11.22 -7.19 1.81
N ALA A 229 -11.90 -6.40 2.66
CA ALA A 229 -11.22 -5.60 3.69
C ALA A 229 -10.31 -6.46 4.59
N ALA A 230 -10.80 -7.61 5.06
CA ALA A 230 -10.02 -8.54 5.88
C ALA A 230 -8.80 -9.11 5.13
N ALA A 231 -8.99 -9.50 3.86
CA ALA A 231 -7.89 -9.99 3.02
C ALA A 231 -6.83 -8.90 2.77
N LEU A 232 -7.25 -7.67 2.48
CA LEU A 232 -6.36 -6.53 2.28
C LEU A 232 -5.62 -6.17 3.58
N GLN A 233 -6.28 -6.22 4.73
CA GLN A 233 -5.65 -5.94 6.03
C GLN A 233 -4.53 -6.93 6.34
N HIS A 234 -4.74 -8.23 6.10
CA HIS A 234 -3.71 -9.25 6.29
C HIS A 234 -2.46 -8.99 5.43
N TYR A 235 -2.65 -8.57 4.18
CA TYR A 235 -1.56 -8.26 3.27
C TYR A 235 -0.93 -6.88 3.50
N SER A 236 -1.68 -5.94 4.06
CA SER A 236 -1.16 -4.64 4.51
C SER A 236 -0.06 -4.84 5.54
N ASP A 237 -0.27 -5.74 6.52
CA ASP A 237 0.76 -6.06 7.52
C ASP A 237 2.04 -6.63 6.90
N ARG A 238 1.91 -7.49 5.86
CA ARG A 238 3.05 -8.02 5.09
C ARG A 238 3.82 -6.92 4.37
N LEU A 239 3.10 -5.98 3.78
CA LEU A 239 3.68 -4.84 3.08
C LEU A 239 4.37 -3.87 4.04
N MET A 240 3.79 -3.63 5.23
CA MET A 240 4.40 -2.84 6.30
C MET A 240 5.70 -3.46 6.80
N ALA A 241 5.70 -4.78 7.01
CA ALA A 241 6.89 -5.52 7.44
C ALA A 241 7.94 -5.69 6.33
N GLY A 242 7.51 -5.66 5.06
CA GLY A 242 8.34 -6.04 3.91
C GLY A 242 8.81 -7.49 4.00
N ALA A 243 7.97 -8.37 4.55
CA ALA A 243 8.33 -9.73 4.92
C ALA A 243 7.19 -10.72 4.65
N ARG A 244 7.55 -12.00 4.53
CA ARG A 244 6.57 -13.09 4.42
C ARG A 244 5.75 -13.25 5.70
N THR A 245 4.57 -13.87 5.58
CA THR A 245 3.62 -14.06 6.68
C THR A 245 4.26 -14.70 7.92
N GLU A 246 5.12 -15.70 7.72
CA GLU A 246 5.82 -16.41 8.80
C GLU A 246 6.76 -15.51 9.62
N LEU A 247 7.23 -14.41 9.04
CA LEU A 247 8.16 -13.48 9.68
C LEU A 247 7.45 -12.28 10.34
N LEU A 248 6.14 -12.13 10.14
CA LEU A 248 5.39 -10.98 10.65
C LEU A 248 5.52 -10.83 12.16
N ALA A 249 5.38 -11.93 12.90
CA ALA A 249 5.48 -11.93 14.36
C ALA A 249 6.87 -11.45 14.83
N LEU A 250 7.93 -11.90 14.17
CA LEU A 250 9.31 -11.52 14.49
C LEU A 250 9.59 -10.05 14.10
N SER A 251 9.02 -9.59 12.99
CA SER A 251 9.23 -8.22 12.49
C SER A 251 8.65 -7.12 13.39
N LYS A 252 7.73 -7.48 14.30
CA LYS A 252 7.19 -6.57 15.33
C LYS A 252 8.21 -6.27 16.45
N VAL A 253 9.25 -7.11 16.60
CA VAL A 253 10.28 -6.93 17.62
C VAL A 253 11.26 -5.82 17.17
N PRO A 254 11.63 -4.87 18.05
CA PRO A 254 12.60 -3.83 17.74
C PRO A 254 13.92 -4.41 17.20
N PHE A 255 14.53 -3.72 16.23
CA PHE A 255 15.76 -4.13 15.55
C PHE A 255 15.68 -5.39 14.66
N ILE A 256 14.58 -6.12 14.67
CA ILE A 256 14.33 -7.25 13.77
C ILE A 256 13.54 -6.77 12.54
N LYS A 257 14.25 -6.37 11.48
CA LYS A 257 13.64 -6.04 10.18
C LYS A 257 13.58 -7.28 9.27
N SER A 258 12.83 -7.24 8.17
CA SER A 258 12.66 -8.34 7.19
C SER A 258 13.88 -9.28 7.02
N ARG A 259 15.04 -8.77 6.59
CA ARG A 259 16.27 -9.59 6.45
C ARG A 259 16.74 -10.22 7.76
N THR A 260 16.71 -9.47 8.86
CA THR A 260 17.11 -9.98 10.18
C THR A 260 16.12 -11.05 10.63
N ALA A 261 14.81 -10.81 10.48
CA ALA A 261 13.77 -11.78 10.80
C ALA A 261 14.01 -13.12 10.10
N ARG A 262 14.40 -13.08 8.82
CA ARG A 262 14.73 -14.28 8.05
C ARG A 262 15.90 -15.06 8.66
N VAL A 263 17.00 -14.36 8.99
CA VAL A 263 18.18 -14.99 9.59
C VAL A 263 17.83 -15.63 10.94
N PHE A 264 16.99 -14.98 11.76
CA PHE A 264 16.51 -15.55 13.02
C PHE A 264 15.63 -16.79 12.80
N PHE A 265 14.72 -16.73 11.83
CA PHE A 265 13.82 -17.83 11.50
C PHE A 265 14.58 -19.07 11.00
N ASP A 266 15.57 -18.87 10.12
CA ASP A 266 16.42 -19.92 9.58
C ASP A 266 17.33 -20.54 10.67
N ASN A 267 17.66 -19.80 11.73
CA ASN A 267 18.38 -20.30 12.92
C ASN A 267 17.45 -20.90 14.00
N GLY A 268 16.16 -21.09 13.72
CA GLY A 268 15.22 -21.80 14.61
C GLY A 268 14.34 -20.91 15.50
N TYR A 269 14.57 -19.59 15.52
CA TYR A 269 13.74 -18.63 16.26
C TYR A 269 12.51 -18.25 15.45
N ARG A 270 11.53 -19.16 15.39
CA ARG A 270 10.33 -19.02 14.55
C ARG A 270 9.17 -18.27 15.21
N SER A 271 9.22 -18.04 16.51
CA SER A 271 8.15 -17.39 17.27
C SER A 271 8.70 -16.36 18.26
N VAL A 272 7.83 -15.44 18.70
CA VAL A 272 8.17 -14.49 19.77
C VAL A 272 8.50 -15.22 21.07
N ALA A 273 7.85 -16.37 21.33
CA ALA A 273 8.16 -17.26 22.45
C ALA A 273 9.61 -17.76 22.41
N ALA A 274 10.06 -18.23 21.25
CA ALA A 274 11.41 -18.73 21.06
C ALA A 274 12.45 -17.61 21.30
N LEU A 275 12.16 -16.39 20.87
CA LEU A 275 12.98 -15.21 21.16
C LEU A 275 12.97 -14.81 22.64
N ALA A 276 11.82 -14.90 23.31
CA ALA A 276 11.65 -14.55 24.71
C ALA A 276 12.45 -15.49 25.63
N ASN A 277 12.49 -16.78 25.29
CA ASN A 277 13.24 -17.81 26.02
C ASN A 277 14.74 -17.85 25.69
N ALA A 278 15.19 -17.10 24.68
CA ALA A 278 16.58 -17.06 24.27
C ALA A 278 17.42 -16.22 25.24
N SER A 279 18.64 -16.66 25.53
CA SER A 279 19.60 -15.80 26.20
C SER A 279 20.08 -14.70 25.23
N PRO A 280 20.30 -13.46 25.69
CA PRO A 280 20.80 -12.38 24.83
C PRO A 280 22.13 -12.72 24.16
N GLU A 281 22.97 -13.54 24.80
CA GLU A 281 24.26 -13.98 24.29
C GLU A 281 24.11 -14.87 23.05
N ASP A 282 23.10 -15.76 23.03
CA ASP A 282 22.80 -16.63 21.88
C ASP A 282 22.32 -15.84 20.64
N LEU A 283 21.76 -14.64 20.84
CA LEU A 283 21.24 -13.81 19.75
C LEU A 283 22.34 -13.00 19.05
N VAL A 284 23.46 -12.72 19.72
CA VAL A 284 24.58 -11.95 19.17
C VAL A 284 25.15 -12.55 17.88
N PRO A 285 25.50 -13.85 17.78
CA PRO A 285 26.05 -14.43 16.55
C PRO A 285 25.08 -14.34 15.37
N ILE A 286 23.77 -14.45 15.63
CA ILE A 286 22.71 -14.34 14.61
C ILE A 286 22.60 -12.90 14.12
N LEU A 287 22.68 -11.93 15.03
CA LEU A 287 22.71 -10.50 14.69
C LEU A 287 23.97 -10.12 13.90
N MET A 288 25.11 -10.78 14.15
CA MET A 288 26.33 -10.63 13.36
C MET A 288 26.13 -11.11 11.93
N GLN A 289 25.52 -12.28 11.74
CA GLN A 289 25.21 -12.84 10.42
C GLN A 289 24.24 -11.95 9.63
N ALA A 290 23.29 -11.31 10.31
CA ALA A 290 22.30 -10.44 9.68
C ALA A 290 22.84 -9.08 9.19
N GLN A 291 24.07 -8.70 9.59
CA GLN A 291 24.65 -7.42 9.15
C GLN A 291 24.86 -7.38 7.63
N PRO A 292 24.60 -6.24 6.96
CA PRO A 292 25.00 -6.07 5.57
C PRO A 292 26.52 -6.17 5.46
N ASN A 293 27.04 -6.88 4.45
CA ASN A 293 28.46 -7.08 4.18
C ASN A 293 29.19 -5.72 4.11
N LYS A 294 29.70 -5.26 5.26
CA LYS A 294 30.72 -4.22 5.31
C LYS A 294 32.07 -4.91 5.26
N LEU A 295 33.00 -4.35 4.49
CA LEU A 295 34.39 -4.75 4.51
C LEU A 295 34.89 -4.67 5.96
N ARG A 296 35.24 -5.82 6.55
CA ARG A 296 35.74 -5.91 7.93
C ARG A 296 37.13 -5.30 7.98
N ILE A 297 37.26 -4.16 8.64
CA ILE A 297 38.57 -3.63 9.07
C ILE A 297 38.82 -4.26 10.45
N LYS A 298 39.70 -5.27 10.52
CA LYS A 298 40.02 -5.99 11.76
C LYS A 298 40.71 -5.05 12.76
N GLY A 299 40.24 -5.02 14.01
CA GLY A 299 40.85 -4.27 15.14
C GLY A 299 39.87 -4.00 16.29
N GLN A 300 40.20 -3.01 17.17
CA GLN A 300 39.40 -2.50 18.31
C GLN A 300 37.91 -2.22 18.04
N GLN A 301 37.51 -2.16 16.77
CA GLN A 301 36.11 -1.99 16.37
C GLN A 301 35.27 -3.25 16.60
N ASP A 302 35.87 -4.44 16.74
CA ASP A 302 35.14 -5.71 16.92
C ASP A 302 34.54 -5.84 18.33
N GLU A 303 35.28 -5.51 19.41
CA GLU A 303 34.75 -5.54 20.80
C GLU A 303 33.62 -4.52 20.99
N LEU A 304 33.79 -3.32 20.43
CA LEU A 304 32.80 -2.25 20.51
C LEU A 304 31.55 -2.56 19.67
N LEU A 305 31.70 -3.36 18.61
CA LEU A 305 30.59 -3.87 17.81
C LEU A 305 29.84 -4.96 18.58
N GLU A 306 30.55 -5.91 19.19
CA GLU A 306 29.97 -6.99 19.97
C GLU A 306 29.17 -6.45 21.17
N ALA A 307 29.72 -5.49 21.91
CA ALA A 307 29.00 -4.79 22.99
C ALA A 307 27.72 -4.09 22.48
N LYS A 308 27.76 -3.48 21.29
CA LYS A 308 26.57 -2.87 20.65
C LYS A 308 25.53 -3.92 20.24
N LEU A 309 25.97 -5.10 19.78
CA LEU A 309 25.07 -6.18 19.40
C LEU A 309 24.44 -6.83 20.63
N LEU A 310 25.19 -6.99 21.72
CA LEU A 310 24.67 -7.47 23.00
C LEU A 310 23.64 -6.49 23.58
N ALA A 311 23.89 -5.18 23.52
CA ALA A 311 22.90 -4.18 23.90
C ALA A 311 21.60 -4.29 23.06
N LYS A 312 21.71 -4.54 21.74
CA LYS A 312 20.55 -4.79 20.88
C LYS A 312 19.84 -6.10 21.23
N ALA A 313 20.59 -7.16 21.50
CA ALA A 313 20.04 -8.46 21.91
C ALA A 313 19.24 -8.36 23.22
N ASN A 314 19.73 -7.58 24.19
CA ASN A 314 18.99 -7.29 25.43
C ASN A 314 17.65 -6.58 25.15
N VAL A 315 17.64 -5.59 24.25
CA VAL A 315 16.39 -4.91 23.87
C VAL A 315 15.45 -5.86 23.11
N ILE A 316 15.98 -6.71 22.24
CA ILE A 316 15.21 -7.74 21.53
C ILE A 316 14.56 -8.70 22.52
N SER A 317 15.32 -9.28 23.45
CA SER A 317 14.82 -10.24 24.44
C SER A 317 13.79 -9.61 25.38
N SER A 318 14.04 -8.40 25.89
CA SER A 318 13.07 -7.69 26.74
C SER A 318 11.78 -7.32 26.01
N ALA A 319 11.87 -6.87 24.76
CA ALA A 319 10.70 -6.59 23.93
C ALA A 319 9.92 -7.87 23.56
N ALA A 320 10.63 -8.97 23.26
CA ALA A 320 10.01 -10.26 22.99
C ALA A 320 9.25 -10.78 24.22
N ASN A 321 9.83 -10.69 25.42
CA ASN A 321 9.18 -11.04 26.67
C ASN A 321 7.89 -10.21 26.92
N ARG A 322 7.93 -8.90 26.64
CA ARG A 322 6.75 -8.04 26.75
C ARG A 322 5.65 -8.44 25.77
N LEU A 323 6.01 -8.67 24.51
CA LEU A 323 5.06 -9.08 23.47
C LEU A 323 4.46 -10.46 23.76
N TRP A 324 5.27 -11.39 24.27
CA TRP A 324 4.83 -12.71 24.68
C TRP A 324 3.82 -12.66 25.84
N SER A 325 4.09 -11.83 26.85
CA SER A 325 3.16 -11.62 27.98
C SER A 325 1.79 -11.11 27.51
N VAL A 326 1.78 -10.14 26.58
CA VAL A 326 0.53 -9.61 26.00
C VAL A 326 -0.22 -10.69 25.18
N GLN A 327 0.50 -11.53 24.43
CA GLN A 327 -0.11 -12.63 23.69
C GLN A 327 -0.76 -13.66 24.62
N MET A 328 -0.08 -14.04 25.71
CA MET A 328 -0.63 -14.96 26.71
C MET A 328 -1.87 -14.37 27.39
N GLN A 329 -1.85 -13.08 27.72
CA GLN A 329 -2.99 -12.42 28.34
C GLN A 329 -4.21 -12.36 27.41
N ALA A 330 -3.99 -12.11 26.11
CA ALA A 330 -5.05 -12.12 25.12
C ALA A 330 -5.63 -13.51 24.86
N GLU A 331 -4.83 -14.57 24.97
CA GLU A 331 -5.31 -15.96 24.88
C GLU A 331 -6.18 -16.34 26.09
N MET A 332 -5.83 -15.86 27.28
CA MET A 332 -6.62 -16.07 28.50
C MET A 332 -7.96 -15.32 28.51
N ASP A 333 -8.06 -14.17 27.84
CA ASP A 333 -9.30 -13.36 27.78
C ASP A 333 -10.33 -13.91 26.76
N VAL A 334 -9.93 -14.89 25.93
CA VAL A 334 -10.78 -15.51 24.89
C VAL A 334 -11.37 -16.86 25.35
N GLU A 335 -10.84 -17.44 26.44
CA GLU A 335 -11.39 -18.62 27.14
C GLU A 335 -12.48 -18.24 28.16
#